data_AF-A0A9N9R3Y4-F1
#
_entry.id   AF-A0A9N9R3Y4-F1
#
_cell.length_a   1.000
_cell.length_b   1.000
_cell.length_c   1.000
_cell.angle_alpha   90.00
_cell.angle_beta   90.00
_cell.angle_gamma   90.00
#
_symmetry.space_group_name_H-M   'P 1'
#
loop_
_entity.id
_entity.type
_entity.pdbx_description
1 polymer ?
#
loop_
_entity_poly.entity_id
_entity_poly.type
_entity_poly.pdbx_seq_one_letter_code
_entity_poly.pdbx_strand_id
1 'polypeptide(L)'
;MAVPEMRASTLAARALCLEPRYTRVPCVGGTEGEALVPLFSKAVEYYDFAKHNAELMTHSVRTAQMATSRCSGVCAKAADLSEAHAVAGLVTKVAHALLCKDVPRVTGFVETDPSHVISPARYIANTVELGGGGIARNFGLPKMNDPETTLLNLALNDLCEKQKMTLRWHHKFCSSSGRLDACQFQFFTPKSDERFDDCAYATI
;
A
#
# COMPACT_ATOMS: atom_id res chain seq x y z
N MET A 1 3.22 1.91 -1.02
CA MET A 1 3.18 1.28 0.32
C MET A 1 3.99 2.02 1.39
N ALA A 2 4.60 3.18 1.10
CA ALA A 2 5.51 3.82 2.06
C ALA A 2 4.84 4.22 3.39
N VAL A 3 3.62 4.77 3.33
CA VAL A 3 2.85 5.18 4.53
C VAL A 3 2.52 3.99 5.44
N PRO A 4 1.85 2.91 4.99
CA PRO A 4 1.54 1.79 5.85
C PRO A 4 2.78 1.06 6.38
N GLU A 5 3.85 0.94 5.59
CA GLU A 5 5.12 0.37 6.07
C GLU A 5 5.75 1.22 7.17
N MET A 6 5.78 2.55 7.02
CA MET A 6 6.31 3.45 8.05
C MET A 6 5.50 3.34 9.35
N ARG A 7 4.16 3.34 9.25
CA ARG A 7 3.26 3.17 10.40
C ARG A 7 3.50 1.83 11.11
N ALA A 8 3.54 0.73 10.36
CA ALA A 8 3.78 -0.61 10.90
C ALA A 8 5.17 -0.74 11.54
N SER A 9 6.21 -0.22 10.88
CA SER A 9 7.59 -0.25 11.37
C SER A 9 7.75 0.57 12.65
N THR A 10 7.08 1.72 12.75
CA THR A 10 7.07 2.57 13.95
C THR A 10 6.39 1.87 15.12
N LEU A 11 5.25 1.19 14.89
CA LEU A 11 4.57 0.43 15.92
C LEU A 11 5.41 -0.75 16.41
N ALA A 12 6.01 -1.51 15.49
CA ALA A 12 6.90 -2.62 15.83
C ALA A 12 8.12 -2.12 16.62
N ALA A 13 8.77 -1.05 16.19
CA ALA A 13 9.91 -0.46 16.88
C ALA A 13 9.55 -0.05 18.31
N ARG A 14 8.40 0.62 18.49
CA ARG A 14 7.91 1.00 19.82
C ARG A 14 7.61 -0.20 20.70
N ALA A 15 7.00 -1.25 20.16
CA ALA A 15 6.71 -2.47 20.92
C ALA A 15 7.98 -3.22 21.37
N LEU A 16 9.07 -3.08 20.60
CA LEU A 16 10.36 -3.71 20.88
C LEU A 16 11.35 -2.81 21.62
N CYS A 17 10.97 -1.56 21.94
CA CYS A 17 11.87 -0.54 22.47
C CYS A 17 13.11 -0.33 21.58
N LEU A 18 12.93 -0.42 20.26
CA LEU A 18 13.96 -0.17 19.24
C LEU A 18 13.74 1.18 18.56
N GLU A 19 14.79 1.68 17.91
CA GLU A 19 14.67 2.85 17.03
C GLU A 19 14.00 2.45 15.70
N PRO A 20 13.00 3.20 15.19
CA PRO A 20 12.30 2.89 13.94
C PRO A 20 13.20 2.72 12.72
N ARG A 21 14.41 3.31 12.71
CA ARG A 21 15.38 3.13 11.62
C ARG A 21 15.95 1.71 11.50
N TYR A 22 15.89 0.93 12.58
CA TYR A 22 16.40 -0.45 12.64
C TYR A 22 15.32 -1.51 12.50
N THR A 23 14.05 -1.11 12.43
CA THR A 23 12.91 -2.01 12.31
C THR A 23 12.20 -1.75 10.99
N ARG A 24 11.94 -2.80 10.22
CA ARG A 24 11.16 -2.67 8.98
C ARG A 24 10.12 -3.77 8.92
N VAL A 25 8.85 -3.39 8.85
CA VAL A 25 7.73 -4.29 8.64
C VAL A 25 7.32 -4.23 7.16
N PRO A 26 7.57 -5.28 6.36
CA PRO A 26 7.07 -5.36 5.01
C PRO A 26 5.53 -5.42 5.01
N CYS A 27 4.89 -4.68 4.11
CA CYS A 27 3.44 -4.77 3.91
C CYS A 27 3.09 -5.36 2.55
N VAL A 28 2.18 -6.32 2.50
CA VAL A 28 1.76 -6.99 1.26
C VAL A 28 0.23 -6.92 1.08
N GLY A 29 -0.26 -7.33 -0.10
CA GLY A 29 -1.68 -7.31 -0.44
C GLY A 29 -2.11 -6.00 -1.06
N GLY A 30 -2.92 -5.21 -0.35
CA GLY A 30 -3.46 -3.93 -0.78
C GLY A 30 -2.81 -2.74 -0.08
N THR A 31 -3.29 -1.54 -0.36
CA THR A 31 -2.74 -0.30 0.19
C THR A 31 -3.38 0.13 1.51
N GLU A 32 -4.60 -0.33 1.80
CA GLU A 32 -5.42 0.12 2.93
C GLU A 32 -6.46 -0.93 3.37
N GLY A 33 -7.06 -0.70 4.54
CA GLY A 33 -8.16 -1.51 5.07
C GLY A 33 -7.79 -2.98 5.24
N GLU A 34 -8.78 -3.87 5.08
CA GLU A 34 -8.58 -5.33 5.22
C GLU A 34 -7.67 -5.92 4.14
N ALA A 35 -7.51 -5.24 3.00
CA ALA A 35 -6.61 -5.66 1.95
C ALA A 35 -5.13 -5.49 2.36
N LEU A 36 -4.81 -4.57 3.27
CA LEU A 36 -3.45 -4.32 3.73
C LEU A 36 -2.99 -5.40 4.73
N VAL A 37 -1.87 -6.08 4.46
CA VAL A 37 -1.33 -7.12 5.35
C VAL A 37 0.10 -6.76 5.79
N PRO A 38 0.30 -6.20 6.99
CA PRO A 38 1.62 -5.99 7.56
C PRO A 38 2.20 -7.32 8.07
N LEU A 39 3.45 -7.61 7.71
CA LEU A 39 4.13 -8.86 8.05
C LEU A 39 5.02 -8.67 9.28
N PHE A 40 4.41 -8.68 10.47
CA PHE A 40 5.13 -8.51 11.73
C PHE A 40 6.10 -9.67 12.01
N SER A 41 5.88 -10.86 11.43
CA SER A 41 6.85 -11.97 11.45
C SER A 41 8.18 -11.66 10.74
N LYS A 42 8.22 -10.55 9.99
CA LYS A 42 9.39 -10.06 9.25
C LYS A 42 9.90 -8.71 9.75
N ALA A 43 9.42 -8.24 10.90
CA ALA A 43 9.78 -6.95 11.46
C ALA A 43 11.26 -6.86 11.86
N VAL A 44 11.76 -7.93 12.51
CA VAL A 44 13.12 -8.07 13.03
C VAL A 44 13.54 -9.53 12.87
N GLU A 45 14.79 -9.77 12.49
CA GLU A 45 15.31 -11.13 12.39
C GLU A 45 15.29 -11.84 13.75
N TYR A 46 14.89 -13.11 13.75
CA TYR A 46 14.88 -13.98 14.94
C TYR A 46 13.93 -13.56 16.08
N TYR A 47 13.00 -12.63 15.83
CA TYR A 47 11.98 -12.25 16.79
C TYR A 47 10.58 -12.38 16.19
N ASP A 48 9.73 -13.15 16.86
CA ASP A 48 8.31 -13.27 16.53
C ASP A 48 7.45 -12.62 17.61
N PHE A 49 6.55 -11.75 17.18
CA PHE A 49 5.53 -11.19 18.06
C PHE A 49 4.55 -12.26 18.51
N ALA A 50 4.10 -12.19 19.76
CA ALA A 50 2.96 -12.98 20.21
C ALA A 50 1.74 -12.71 19.30
N LYS A 51 1.01 -13.76 18.94
CA LYS A 51 -0.13 -13.70 18.00
C LYS A 51 -1.09 -12.56 18.29
N HIS A 52 -1.51 -12.41 19.55
CA HIS A 52 -2.42 -11.35 19.97
C HIS A 52 -1.86 -9.94 19.74
N ASN A 53 -0.56 -9.72 20.00
CA ASN A 53 0.08 -8.43 19.77
C ASN A 53 0.19 -8.13 18.27
N ALA A 54 0.52 -9.12 17.46
CA ALA A 54 0.57 -8.98 15.99
C ALA A 54 -0.81 -8.65 15.42
N GLU A 55 -1.87 -9.28 15.92
CA GLU A 55 -3.27 -9.00 15.52
C GLU A 55 -3.68 -7.56 15.88
N LEU A 56 -3.41 -7.12 17.11
CA LEU A 56 -3.71 -5.76 17.56
C LEU A 56 -2.96 -4.72 16.73
N MET A 57 -1.65 -4.90 16.52
CA MET A 57 -0.86 -3.99 15.70
C MET A 57 -1.32 -3.98 14.25
N THR A 58 -1.69 -5.14 13.69
CA THR A 58 -2.27 -5.23 12.34
C THR A 58 -3.54 -4.40 12.23
N HIS A 59 -4.47 -4.56 13.17
CA HIS A 59 -5.70 -3.76 13.21
C HIS A 59 -5.40 -2.26 13.35
N SER A 60 -4.44 -1.87 14.20
CA SER A 60 -4.03 -0.46 14.34
C SER A 60 -3.47 0.13 13.04
N VAL A 61 -2.66 -0.64 12.28
CA VAL A 61 -2.14 -0.18 10.99
C VAL A 61 -3.27 -0.02 9.96
N ARG A 62 -4.17 -1.00 9.86
CA ARG A 62 -5.30 -0.97 8.92
C ARG A 62 -6.27 0.18 9.16
N THR A 63 -6.51 0.51 10.42
CA THR A 63 -7.47 1.54 10.83
C THR A 63 -6.85 2.92 11.00
N ALA A 64 -5.54 3.07 10.84
CA ALA A 64 -4.82 4.32 11.09
C ALA A 64 -5.40 5.51 10.33
N GLN A 65 -5.74 5.35 9.04
CA GLN A 65 -6.29 6.43 8.21
C GLN A 65 -7.69 6.87 8.65
N MET A 66 -8.52 5.91 9.09
CA MET A 66 -9.84 6.23 9.65
C MET A 66 -9.71 6.88 11.04
N ALA A 67 -8.75 6.45 11.85
CA ALA A 67 -8.51 7.04 13.15
C ALA A 67 -8.08 8.51 13.01
N THR A 68 -7.21 8.82 12.03
CA THR A 68 -6.77 10.20 11.78
C THR A 68 -7.88 11.08 11.20
N SER A 69 -8.74 10.55 10.31
CA SER A 69 -9.84 11.33 9.72
C SER A 69 -10.95 11.65 10.73
N ARG A 70 -11.13 10.82 11.76
CA ARG A 70 -12.07 11.07 12.86
C ARG A 70 -11.58 12.11 13.87
N CYS A 71 -10.30 12.49 13.82
CA CYS A 71 -9.75 13.51 14.69
C CYS A 71 -9.82 14.89 14.02
N SER A 72 -10.27 15.91 14.76
CA SER A 72 -10.19 17.30 14.32
C SER A 72 -8.91 17.98 14.84
N GLY A 73 -8.41 18.98 14.10
CA GLY A 73 -7.32 19.85 14.56
C GLY A 73 -5.91 19.31 14.31
N VAL A 74 -5.10 19.20 15.37
CA VAL A 74 -3.64 18.93 15.30
C VAL A 74 -3.34 17.53 14.75
N CYS A 75 -4.19 16.54 15.05
CA CYS A 75 -3.98 15.15 14.63
C CYS A 75 -4.15 14.94 13.12
N ALA A 76 -5.07 15.68 12.47
CA ALA A 76 -5.23 15.63 11.01
C ALA A 76 -3.96 16.17 10.32
N LYS A 77 -3.47 17.33 10.77
CA LYS A 77 -2.21 17.91 10.27
C LYS A 77 -1.01 16.98 10.49
N ALA A 78 -0.97 16.28 11.62
CA ALA A 78 0.08 15.30 11.91
C ALA A 78 0.03 14.09 10.96
N ALA A 79 -1.18 13.65 10.57
CA ALA A 79 -1.35 12.60 9.57
C ALA A 79 -0.74 13.02 8.22
N ASP A 80 -1.07 14.22 7.76
CA ASP A 80 -0.55 14.78 6.49
C ASP A 80 0.99 14.87 6.51
N LEU A 81 1.57 15.33 7.62
CA LEU A 81 3.03 15.40 7.79
C LEU A 81 3.68 14.01 7.76
N SER A 82 3.05 13.02 8.38
CA SER A 82 3.56 11.64 8.40
C SER A 82 3.51 11.02 6.99
N GLU A 83 2.48 11.35 6.21
CA GLU A 83 2.32 10.90 4.84
C GLU A 83 3.35 11.55 3.92
N ALA A 84 3.52 12.88 4.03
CA ALA A 84 4.55 13.61 3.31
C ALA A 84 5.95 13.06 3.60
N HIS A 85 6.27 12.74 4.87
CA HIS A 85 7.54 12.14 5.24
C HIS A 85 7.77 10.77 4.59
N ALA A 86 6.76 9.89 4.63
CA ALA A 86 6.86 8.56 4.03
C ALA A 86 7.01 8.63 2.49
N VAL A 87 6.26 9.52 1.84
CA VAL A 87 6.34 9.74 0.39
C VAL A 87 7.69 10.33 0.01
N ALA A 88 8.19 11.33 0.74
CA ALA A 88 9.52 11.90 0.51
C ALA A 88 10.61 10.82 0.56
N GLY A 89 10.56 9.93 1.56
CA GLY A 89 11.48 8.80 1.67
C GLY A 89 11.41 7.83 0.48
N LEU A 90 10.22 7.58 -0.08
CA LEU A 90 10.05 6.78 -1.29
C LEU A 90 10.64 7.47 -2.52
N VAL A 91 10.35 8.76 -2.70
CA VAL A 91 10.84 9.57 -3.83
C VAL A 91 12.38 9.62 -3.81
N THR A 92 13.00 9.80 -2.64
CA THR A 92 14.46 9.76 -2.51
C THR A 92 15.04 8.42 -2.95
N LYS A 93 14.41 7.29 -2.59
CA LYS A 93 14.85 5.96 -3.04
C LYS A 93 14.73 5.80 -4.56
N VAL A 94 13.63 6.28 -5.15
CA VAL A 94 13.45 6.29 -6.60
C VAL A 94 14.53 7.14 -7.27
N ALA A 95 14.81 8.35 -6.75
CA ALA A 95 15.86 9.22 -7.28
C ALA A 95 17.25 8.57 -7.18
N HIS A 96 17.57 7.91 -6.07
CA HIS A 96 18.81 7.16 -5.90
C HIS A 96 18.93 6.00 -6.90
N ALA A 97 17.84 5.28 -7.16
CA ALA A 97 17.83 4.19 -8.14
C ALA A 97 18.11 4.69 -9.56
N LEU A 98 17.53 5.84 -9.92
CA LEU A 98 17.66 6.44 -11.25
C LEU A 98 19.02 7.11 -11.47
N LEU A 99 19.50 7.88 -10.48
CA LEU A 99 20.68 8.74 -10.62
C LEU A 99 21.98 8.08 -10.16
N CYS A 100 21.93 7.37 -9.03
CA CYS A 100 23.12 6.85 -8.36
C CYS A 100 23.41 5.38 -8.74
N LYS A 101 22.56 4.75 -9.56
CA LYS A 101 22.59 3.31 -9.86
C LYS A 101 22.59 2.45 -8.59
N ASP A 102 22.08 2.99 -7.50
CA ASP A 102 21.81 2.22 -6.29
C ASP A 102 20.61 1.31 -6.56
N VAL A 103 20.48 0.23 -5.82
CA VAL A 103 19.48 -0.81 -6.06
C VAL A 103 18.57 -0.91 -4.83
N PRO A 104 17.78 0.14 -4.53
CA PRO A 104 16.97 0.16 -3.32
C PRO A 104 15.78 -0.79 -3.47
N ARG A 105 15.53 -1.55 -2.40
CA ARG A 105 14.33 -2.36 -2.25
C ARG A 105 13.23 -1.54 -1.61
N VAL A 106 12.09 -1.47 -2.27
CA VAL A 106 10.89 -0.79 -1.78
C VAL A 106 9.70 -1.71 -1.92
N THR A 107 8.65 -1.45 -1.17
CA THR A 107 7.37 -2.13 -1.39
C THR A 107 6.47 -1.22 -2.22
N GLY A 108 6.01 -1.75 -3.35
CA GLY A 108 5.15 -1.06 -4.30
C GLY A 108 3.88 -1.85 -4.53
N PHE A 109 2.77 -1.15 -4.79
CA PHE A 109 1.57 -1.76 -5.36
C PHE A 109 1.78 -1.82 -6.87
N VAL A 110 2.08 -3.01 -7.39
CA VAL A 110 2.58 -3.21 -8.75
C VAL A 110 1.82 -4.34 -9.43
N GLU A 111 1.91 -4.40 -10.75
CA GLU A 111 1.38 -5.52 -11.52
C GLU A 111 2.11 -6.81 -11.16
N THR A 112 1.35 -7.88 -10.97
CA THR A 112 1.92 -9.21 -10.76
C THR A 112 2.45 -9.76 -12.07
N ASP A 113 3.60 -10.45 -11.99
CA ASP A 113 4.10 -11.19 -13.14
C ASP A 113 3.08 -12.29 -13.51
N PRO A 114 2.62 -12.37 -14.76
CA PRO A 114 1.74 -13.46 -15.21
C PRO A 114 2.34 -14.85 -15.00
N SER A 115 3.66 -14.98 -14.80
CA SER A 115 4.29 -16.26 -14.42
C SER A 115 3.99 -16.67 -12.97
N HIS A 116 3.53 -15.77 -12.10
CA HIS A 116 3.10 -16.08 -10.74
C HIS A 116 1.64 -16.56 -10.72
N VAL A 117 1.46 -17.87 -10.95
CA VAL A 117 0.18 -18.61 -11.02
C VAL A 117 -0.72 -18.47 -9.77
N ILE A 118 -0.23 -17.87 -8.67
CA ILE A 118 -0.82 -18.03 -7.34
C ILE A 118 -1.85 -16.93 -7.00
N SER A 119 -1.86 -15.77 -7.66
CA SER A 119 -2.76 -14.68 -7.25
C SER A 119 -3.95 -14.45 -8.18
N PRO A 120 -5.18 -14.37 -7.64
CA PRO A 120 -6.38 -13.98 -8.39
C PRO A 120 -6.41 -12.47 -8.73
N ALA A 121 -5.52 -11.66 -8.16
CA ALA A 121 -5.45 -10.21 -8.36
C ALA A 121 -4.28 -9.82 -9.29
N ARG A 122 -4.55 -8.93 -10.25
CA ARG A 122 -3.57 -8.41 -11.23
C ARG A 122 -2.58 -7.44 -10.62
N TYR A 123 -2.99 -6.67 -9.61
CA TYR A 123 -2.12 -5.73 -8.91
C TYR A 123 -2.03 -6.08 -7.42
N ILE A 124 -0.81 -6.13 -6.88
CA ILE A 124 -0.55 -6.50 -5.49
C ILE A 124 0.61 -5.68 -4.95
N ALA A 125 0.54 -5.34 -3.67
CA ALA A 125 1.63 -4.79 -2.91
C ALA A 125 2.65 -5.88 -2.58
N ASN A 126 3.87 -5.72 -3.08
CA ASN A 126 4.99 -6.59 -2.73
C ASN A 126 6.33 -5.87 -2.84
N THR A 127 7.41 -6.55 -2.41
CA THR A 127 8.76 -5.98 -2.46
C THR A 127 9.29 -6.04 -3.89
N VAL A 128 9.76 -4.90 -4.36
CA VAL A 128 10.37 -4.70 -5.67
C VAL A 128 11.74 -4.06 -5.53
N GLU A 129 12.60 -4.38 -6.47
CA GLU A 129 13.90 -3.77 -6.66
C GLU A 129 13.78 -2.65 -7.69
N LEU A 130 14.26 -1.45 -7.35
CA LEU A 130 14.33 -0.34 -8.30
C LEU A 130 15.70 -0.33 -8.99
N GLY A 131 15.72 0.04 -10.26
CA GLY A 131 16.91 0.32 -11.04
C GLY A 131 16.72 1.53 -11.96
N GLY A 132 17.68 1.75 -12.86
CA GLY A 132 17.71 2.93 -13.73
C GLY A 132 16.53 3.11 -14.68
N GLY A 133 15.74 2.05 -14.91
CA GLY A 133 14.53 2.07 -15.76
C GLY A 133 13.21 1.91 -15.00
N GLY A 134 13.20 2.03 -13.67
CA GLY A 134 12.03 1.75 -12.84
C GLY A 134 12.17 0.43 -12.09
N ILE A 135 11.13 -0.42 -12.12
CA ILE A 135 11.17 -1.72 -11.42
C ILE A 135 12.10 -2.67 -12.17
N ALA A 136 13.21 -3.04 -11.55
CA ALA A 136 14.19 -3.97 -12.11
C ALA A 136 13.84 -5.43 -11.81
N ARG A 137 13.34 -5.72 -10.60
CA ARG A 137 12.97 -7.08 -10.17
C ARG A 137 11.77 -7.05 -9.25
N ASN A 138 10.91 -8.06 -9.36
CA ASN A 138 9.79 -8.28 -8.44
C ASN A 138 10.09 -9.54 -7.61
N PHE A 139 10.13 -9.42 -6.28
CA PHE A 139 10.45 -10.53 -5.38
C PHE A 139 9.23 -11.40 -5.03
N GLY A 140 8.03 -11.02 -5.45
CA GLY A 140 6.82 -11.76 -5.13
C GLY A 140 6.46 -11.66 -3.64
N LEU A 141 5.67 -12.63 -3.18
CA LEU A 141 5.22 -12.71 -1.79
C LEU A 141 6.30 -13.40 -0.93
N PRO A 142 6.73 -12.80 0.18
CA PRO A 142 7.68 -13.44 1.09
C PRO A 142 7.03 -14.62 1.82
N LYS A 143 7.84 -15.46 2.45
CA LYS A 143 7.34 -16.50 3.35
C LYS A 143 6.63 -15.86 4.54
N MET A 144 5.42 -16.32 4.84
CA MET A 144 4.55 -15.79 5.90
C MET A 144 4.21 -16.89 6.89
N ASN A 145 3.78 -16.50 8.09
CA ASN A 145 3.19 -17.45 9.04
C ASN A 145 1.71 -17.73 8.68
N ASP A 146 1.10 -18.72 9.35
CA ASP A 146 -0.29 -19.11 9.10
C ASP A 146 -1.32 -17.97 9.23
N PRO A 147 -1.29 -17.11 10.27
CA PRO A 147 -2.24 -16.01 10.38
C PRO A 147 -2.05 -14.95 9.29
N GLU A 148 -0.82 -14.56 8.96
CA GLU A 148 -0.53 -13.64 7.85
C GLU A 148 -0.97 -14.20 6.51
N THR A 149 -0.78 -15.51 6.29
CA THR A 149 -1.23 -16.20 5.07
C THR A 149 -2.75 -16.18 4.95
N THR A 150 -3.46 -16.39 6.05
CA THR A 150 -4.93 -16.32 6.08
C THR A 150 -5.42 -14.90 5.78
N LEU A 151 -4.80 -13.89 6.39
CA LEU A 151 -5.10 -12.48 6.12
C LEU A 151 -4.84 -12.11 4.66
N LEU A 152 -3.76 -12.61 4.08
CA LEU A 152 -3.44 -12.38 2.68
C LEU A 152 -4.47 -13.03 1.74
N ASN A 153 -4.90 -14.26 2.01
CA ASN A 153 -5.92 -14.90 1.17
C ASN A 153 -7.23 -14.11 1.15
N LEU A 154 -7.66 -13.59 2.29
CA LEU A 154 -8.83 -12.71 2.37
C LEU A 154 -8.60 -11.38 1.61
N ALA A 155 -7.44 -10.77 1.79
CA ALA A 155 -7.05 -9.55 1.10
C ALA A 155 -7.02 -9.72 -0.43
N LEU A 156 -6.53 -10.85 -0.93
CA LEU A 156 -6.47 -11.12 -2.38
C LEU A 156 -7.85 -11.26 -3.00
N ASN A 157 -8.81 -11.86 -2.29
CA ASN A 157 -10.20 -11.95 -2.75
C ASN A 157 -10.85 -10.56 -2.82
N ASP A 158 -10.67 -9.73 -1.78
CA ASP A 158 -11.18 -8.35 -1.76
C ASP A 158 -10.54 -7.49 -2.88
N LEU A 159 -9.23 -7.61 -3.07
CA LEU A 159 -8.51 -6.93 -4.15
C LEU A 159 -8.98 -7.35 -5.54
N CYS A 160 -9.23 -8.64 -5.75
CA CYS A 160 -9.73 -9.16 -7.02
C CYS A 160 -11.07 -8.51 -7.38
N GLU A 161 -12.02 -8.44 -6.42
CA GLU A 161 -13.32 -7.80 -6.65
C GLU A 161 -13.19 -6.29 -6.89
N LYS A 162 -12.37 -5.59 -6.09
CA LYS A 162 -12.10 -4.16 -6.29
C LYS A 162 -11.49 -3.88 -7.67
N GLN A 163 -10.52 -4.69 -8.09
CA GLN A 163 -9.89 -4.53 -9.41
C GLN A 163 -10.86 -4.81 -10.55
N LYS A 164 -11.72 -5.84 -10.44
CA LYS A 164 -12.80 -6.08 -11.41
C LYS A 164 -13.76 -4.90 -11.49
N MET A 165 -14.13 -4.31 -10.35
CA MET A 165 -15.00 -3.13 -10.30
C MET A 165 -14.35 -1.94 -11.04
N THR A 166 -13.08 -1.64 -10.74
CA THR A 166 -12.32 -0.57 -11.41
C THR A 166 -12.15 -0.83 -12.90
N LEU A 167 -11.85 -2.06 -13.31
CA LEU A 167 -11.72 -2.43 -14.72
C LEU A 167 -13.06 -2.29 -15.46
N ARG A 168 -14.18 -2.72 -14.87
CA ARG A 168 -15.52 -2.53 -15.45
C ARG A 168 -15.85 -1.05 -15.62
N TRP A 169 -15.53 -0.23 -14.62
CA TRP A 169 -15.71 1.23 -14.70
C TRP A 169 -14.85 1.83 -15.81
N HIS A 170 -13.57 1.47 -15.89
CA HIS A 170 -12.67 1.92 -16.94
C HIS A 170 -13.18 1.52 -18.34
N HIS A 171 -13.63 0.28 -18.51
CA HIS A 171 -14.24 -0.15 -19.77
C HIS A 171 -15.52 0.64 -20.09
N LYS A 172 -16.38 0.88 -19.11
CA LYS A 172 -17.64 1.61 -19.30
C LYS A 172 -17.42 3.08 -19.72
N PHE A 173 -16.40 3.75 -19.18
CA PHE A 173 -16.24 5.21 -19.33
C PHE A 173 -15.04 5.66 -20.16
N CYS A 174 -13.95 4.89 -20.17
CA CYS A 174 -12.68 5.29 -20.78
C CYS A 174 -12.36 4.53 -22.07
N SER A 175 -12.96 3.36 -22.34
CA SER A 175 -12.58 2.53 -23.49
C SER A 175 -13.16 2.95 -24.84
N SER A 176 -14.11 3.88 -24.88
CA SER A 176 -14.83 4.29 -26.11
C SER A 176 -15.01 5.80 -26.30
N SER A 177 -14.39 6.64 -25.47
CA SER A 177 -14.64 8.08 -25.44
C SER A 177 -13.35 8.87 -25.67
N GLY A 178 -13.34 9.77 -26.66
CA GLY A 178 -12.28 10.76 -26.89
C GLY A 178 -12.17 11.84 -25.80
N ARG A 179 -12.70 11.61 -24.59
CA ARG A 179 -12.67 12.53 -23.43
C ARG A 179 -11.44 12.36 -22.54
N LEU A 180 -10.41 11.63 -22.99
CA LEU A 180 -9.15 11.50 -22.24
C LEU A 180 -8.55 12.88 -21.88
N ASP A 181 -8.76 13.89 -22.73
CA ASP A 181 -8.27 15.26 -22.50
C ASP A 181 -8.95 15.96 -21.31
N ALA A 182 -10.18 15.58 -20.94
CA ALA A 182 -10.89 16.15 -19.81
C ALA A 182 -10.43 15.58 -18.45
N CYS A 183 -9.78 14.41 -18.45
CA CYS A 183 -9.31 13.74 -17.24
C CYS A 183 -7.85 14.08 -16.85
N GLN A 184 -7.09 14.78 -17.71
CA GLN A 184 -5.62 14.85 -17.60
C GLN A 184 -5.07 15.92 -16.64
N PHE A 185 -5.84 16.94 -16.25
CA PHE A 185 -5.27 18.13 -15.58
C PHE A 185 -5.74 18.40 -14.17
N GLN A 186 -6.68 17.63 -13.63
CA GLN A 186 -7.07 17.73 -12.23
C GLN A 186 -7.11 16.33 -11.65
N PHE A 187 -6.30 16.06 -10.62
CA PHE A 187 -6.56 14.93 -9.74
C PHE A 187 -7.91 15.20 -9.06
N PHE A 188 -8.98 14.66 -9.64
CA PHE A 188 -10.34 14.91 -9.19
C PHE A 188 -10.57 14.25 -7.83
N THR A 189 -10.84 15.05 -6.81
CA THR A 189 -11.48 14.61 -5.56
C THR A 189 -12.96 14.94 -5.66
N PRO A 190 -13.85 13.95 -5.84
CA PRO A 190 -15.29 14.20 -5.80
C PRO A 190 -15.69 14.80 -4.45
N LYS A 191 -16.69 15.70 -4.45
CA LYS A 191 -17.17 16.36 -3.22
C LYS A 191 -18.11 15.49 -2.38
N SER A 192 -18.65 14.41 -2.96
CA SER A 192 -19.55 13.47 -2.29
C SER A 192 -19.44 12.09 -2.96
N ASP A 193 -18.86 11.12 -2.24
CA ASP A 193 -18.70 9.74 -2.71
C ASP A 193 -19.85 8.86 -2.20
N GLU A 194 -21.08 9.07 -2.70
CA GLU A 194 -22.17 8.13 -2.38
C GLU A 194 -22.11 6.89 -3.29
N ARG A 195 -21.67 7.02 -4.55
CA ARG A 195 -21.51 5.90 -5.49
C ARG A 195 -20.20 5.99 -6.27
N PHE A 196 -19.57 4.84 -6.51
CA PHE A 196 -18.32 4.73 -7.28
C PHE A 196 -18.43 5.32 -8.71
N ASP A 197 -19.62 5.28 -9.31
CA ASP A 197 -19.86 5.87 -10.63
C ASP A 197 -19.87 7.41 -10.62
N ASP A 198 -20.06 8.07 -9.47
CA ASP A 198 -20.09 9.54 -9.35
C ASP A 198 -18.72 10.15 -9.70
N CYS A 199 -17.64 9.39 -9.50
CA CYS A 199 -16.29 9.74 -9.94
C CYS A 199 -16.18 9.98 -11.47
N ALA A 200 -17.09 9.42 -12.27
CA ALA A 200 -17.09 9.59 -13.73
C ALA A 200 -17.81 10.87 -14.19
N TYR A 201 -18.63 11.48 -13.33
CA TYR A 201 -19.60 12.50 -13.72
C TYR A 201 -19.49 13.81 -12.93
N ALA A 202 -18.41 14.01 -12.17
CA ALA A 202 -18.20 15.25 -11.44
C ALA A 202 -18.25 16.46 -12.41
N THR A 203 -19.33 17.22 -12.32
CA THR A 203 -19.62 18.38 -13.17
C THR A 203 -18.56 19.46 -12.95
N ILE A 204 -18.01 19.98 -14.04
CA ILE A 204 -17.15 21.18 -14.07
C ILE A 204 -17.93 22.38 -13.53
#